data_AF-A0A7Z6XIM4-F1
#
_entry.id   AF-A0A7Z6XIM4-F1
#
_cell.length_a   1.000
_cell.length_b   1.000
_cell.length_c   1.000
_cell.angle_alpha   90.00
_cell.angle_beta   90.00
_cell.angle_gamma   90.00
#
_symmetry.space_group_name_H-M   'P 1'
#
loop_
_entity.id
_entity.type
_entity.pdbx_description
1 polymer ?
#
loop_
_entity_poly.entity_id
_entity_poly.type
_entity_poly.pdbx_seq_one_letter_code
_entity_poly.pdbx_strand_id
1 'polypeptide(L)'
;MIAEVAAANDVAYLPLHERQVEEVRLADPPPIPYREPTPAAGLGVVLRTAVLRQSLDTISRRRGLVRTTDHIHQNSRGAALIAEVIDAWLPTRSA
;
A
#
# COMPACT_ATOMS: atom_id res chain seq x y z
N MET A 1 10.44 16.97 -5.69
CA MET A 1 9.74 15.93 -4.88
C MET A 1 8.23 16.17 -4.88
N ILE A 2 7.38 15.17 -4.64
CA ILE A 2 5.91 15.37 -4.60
C ILE A 2 5.51 16.42 -3.54
N ALA A 3 6.18 16.42 -2.38
CA ALA A 3 5.97 17.42 -1.34
C ALA A 3 6.20 18.87 -1.82
N GLU A 4 7.26 19.11 -2.61
CA GLU A 4 7.56 20.44 -3.18
C GLU A 4 6.49 20.86 -4.18
N VAL A 5 6.01 19.93 -5.00
CA VAL A 5 4.91 20.20 -5.95
C VAL A 5 3.64 20.55 -5.19
N ALA A 6 3.31 19.81 -4.12
CA ALA A 6 2.15 20.10 -3.30
C ALA A 6 2.24 21.48 -2.65
N ALA A 7 3.40 21.84 -2.09
CA ALA A 7 3.65 23.16 -1.52
C ALA A 7 3.54 24.28 -2.57
N ALA A 8 4.09 24.08 -3.78
CA ALA A 8 4.03 25.06 -4.87
C ALA A 8 2.60 25.29 -5.40
N ASN A 9 1.69 24.33 -5.19
CA ASN A 9 0.30 24.40 -5.65
C ASN A 9 -0.71 24.63 -4.51
N ASP A 10 -0.25 24.88 -3.29
CA ASP A 10 -1.10 25.05 -2.10
C ASP A 10 -2.10 23.90 -1.90
N VAL A 11 -1.65 22.65 -2.11
CA VAL A 11 -2.46 21.45 -1.89
C VAL A 11 -1.90 20.61 -0.76
N ALA A 12 -2.80 19.91 -0.05
CA ALA A 12 -2.42 19.03 1.04
C ALA A 12 -1.49 17.90 0.55
N TYR A 13 -0.44 17.66 1.32
CA TYR A 13 0.48 16.55 1.11
C TYR A 13 0.40 15.58 2.29
N LEU A 14 0.17 14.32 1.95
CA LEU A 14 0.14 13.22 2.91
C LEU A 14 1.39 12.36 2.68
N PRO A 15 2.29 12.20 3.69
CA PRO A 15 3.60 11.55 3.53
C PRO A 15 3.52 10.02 3.52
N LEU A 16 2.58 9.47 2.73
CA LEU A 16 2.33 8.03 2.67
C LEU A 16 3.52 7.26 2.09
N HIS A 17 4.11 7.77 1.00
CA HIS A 17 5.21 7.11 0.31
C HIS A 17 6.41 6.91 1.24
N GLU A 18 6.80 7.96 1.94
CA GLU A 18 7.93 7.99 2.86
C GLU A 18 7.70 7.03 4.04
N ARG A 19 6.49 7.02 4.61
CA ARG A 19 6.13 6.05 5.66
C ARG A 19 6.18 4.61 5.13
N GLN A 20 5.69 4.34 3.93
CA GLN A 20 5.76 2.99 3.35
C GLN A 20 7.20 2.54 3.04
N VAL A 21 8.05 3.46 2.55
CA VAL A 21 9.47 3.19 2.30
C VAL A 21 10.19 2.86 3.60
N GLU A 22 9.97 3.63 4.67
CA GLU A 22 10.58 3.35 5.98
C GLU A 22 10.12 2.00 6.53
N GLU A 23 8.82 1.69 6.43
CA GLU A 23 8.27 0.39 6.85
C GLU A 23 8.81 -0.81 6.06
N VAL A 24 9.19 -0.62 4.79
CA VAL A 24 9.87 -1.65 3.98
C VAL A 24 11.34 -1.73 4.38
N ARG A 25 12.01 -0.59 4.59
CA ARG A 25 13.42 -0.53 5.02
C ARG A 25 13.61 -1.22 6.37
N LEU A 26 12.73 -0.97 7.34
CA LEU A 26 12.77 -1.58 8.67
C LEU A 26 12.45 -3.07 8.64
N ALA A 27 11.61 -3.52 7.70
CA ALA A 27 11.30 -4.94 7.53
C ALA A 27 12.42 -5.72 6.83
N ASP A 28 13.31 -5.02 6.12
CA ASP A 28 14.46 -5.57 5.37
C ASP A 28 14.15 -6.87 4.59
N PRO A 29 13.10 -6.88 3.74
CA PRO A 29 12.76 -8.08 2.99
C PRO A 29 13.79 -8.36 1.89
N PRO A 30 14.00 -9.63 1.50
CA PRO A 30 14.78 -9.95 0.31
C PRO A 30 14.25 -9.21 -0.93
N PRO A 31 15.12 -8.79 -1.86
CA PRO A 31 14.69 -8.15 -3.10
C PRO A 31 13.75 -9.06 -3.90
N ILE A 32 12.63 -8.50 -4.37
CA ILE A 32 11.66 -9.20 -5.20
C ILE A 32 11.69 -8.59 -6.59
N PRO A 33 11.98 -9.39 -7.64
CA PRO A 33 11.93 -8.89 -9.01
C PRO A 33 10.54 -8.34 -9.32
N TYR A 34 10.51 -7.14 -9.91
CA TYR A 34 9.27 -6.57 -10.40
C TYR A 34 8.66 -7.50 -11.45
N ARG A 35 7.34 -7.70 -11.34
CA ARG A 35 6.56 -8.44 -12.32
C ARG A 35 5.54 -7.50 -12.90
N GLU A 36 5.56 -7.35 -14.23
CA GLU A 36 4.57 -6.55 -14.91
C GLU A 36 3.15 -7.06 -14.61
N PRO A 37 2.23 -6.15 -14.24
CA PRO A 37 0.84 -6.53 -14.05
C PRO A 37 0.25 -6.96 -15.39
N THR A 38 -0.33 -8.16 -15.43
CA THR A 38 -1.11 -8.64 -16.57
C THR A 38 -2.59 -8.75 -16.17
N PRO A 39 -3.53 -8.57 -17.11
CA PRO A 39 -4.96 -8.77 -16.83
C PRO A 39 -5.27 -10.13 -16.20
N ALA A 40 -4.58 -11.19 -16.64
CA ALA A 40 -4.69 -12.53 -16.09
C ALA A 40 -4.23 -12.61 -14.62
N ALA A 41 -3.16 -11.90 -14.25
CA ALA A 41 -2.69 -11.82 -12.87
C ALA A 41 -3.70 -11.11 -11.97
N GLY A 42 -4.34 -10.04 -12.47
CA GLY A 42 -5.42 -9.33 -11.76
C GLY A 42 -6.65 -10.21 -11.52
N LEU A 43 -7.13 -10.91 -12.55
CA LEU A 43 -8.24 -11.88 -12.41
C LEU A 43 -7.90 -12.99 -11.40
N GLY A 44 -6.65 -13.46 -11.39
CA GLY A 44 -6.17 -14.45 -10.43
C GLY A 44 -6.16 -13.96 -8.97
N VAL A 45 -6.05 -12.65 -8.72
CA VAL A 45 -6.20 -12.08 -7.36
C VAL A 45 -7.68 -12.03 -6.98
N VAL A 46 -8.56 -11.57 -7.88
CA VAL A 46 -10.02 -11.54 -7.66
C VAL A 46 -10.55 -12.93 -7.33
N LEU A 47 -10.15 -13.96 -8.08
CA LEU A 47 -10.53 -15.35 -7.80
C LEU A 47 -10.02 -15.81 -6.42
N ARG A 48 -8.79 -15.45 -6.03
CA ARG A 48 -8.23 -15.84 -4.73
C ARG A 48 -8.92 -15.17 -3.55
N THR A 49 -9.32 -13.91 -3.69
CA THR A 49 -9.93 -13.14 -2.60
C THR A 49 -11.43 -13.40 -2.53
N ALA A 50 -12.13 -13.42 -3.67
CA ALA A 50 -13.59 -13.56 -3.72
C ALA A 50 -14.06 -15.01 -3.66
N VAL A 51 -13.31 -15.97 -4.25
CA VAL A 51 -13.72 -17.39 -4.32
C VAL A 51 -12.99 -18.24 -3.29
N LEU A 52 -11.68 -18.06 -3.14
CA LEU A 52 -10.87 -18.85 -2.19
C LEU A 52 -10.77 -18.23 -0.78
N ARG A 53 -11.42 -17.08 -0.55
CA ARG A 53 -11.44 -16.34 0.73
C ARG A 53 -10.04 -16.11 1.33
N GLN A 54 -9.00 -16.06 0.50
CA GLN A 54 -7.64 -15.79 0.98
C GLN A 54 -7.53 -14.33 1.37
N SER A 55 -6.96 -14.06 2.56
CA SER A 55 -6.68 -12.68 2.95
C SER A 55 -5.59 -12.07 2.06
N LEU A 56 -5.67 -10.76 1.82
CA LEU A 56 -4.66 -10.01 1.07
C LEU A 56 -3.26 -10.19 1.70
N ASP A 57 -3.20 -10.31 3.03
CA ASP A 57 -1.97 -10.58 3.77
C ASP A 57 -1.40 -11.95 3.44
N THR A 58 -2.25 -12.96 3.24
CA THR A 58 -1.81 -14.30 2.86
C THR A 58 -1.25 -14.32 1.44
N ILE A 59 -1.86 -13.56 0.52
CA ILE A 59 -1.35 -13.39 -0.85
C ILE A 59 0.02 -12.69 -0.82
N SER A 60 0.14 -11.62 -0.02
CA SER A 60 1.37 -10.85 0.15
C SER A 60 2.51 -11.71 0.69
N ARG A 61 2.28 -12.41 1.82
CA ARG A 61 3.28 -13.31 2.43
C ARG A 61 3.75 -14.38 1.47
N ARG A 62 2.85 -15.01 0.71
CA ARG A 62 3.21 -16.03 -0.29
C ARG A 62 4.07 -15.49 -1.42
N ARG A 63 3.99 -14.18 -1.70
CA ARG A 63 4.78 -13.49 -2.71
C ARG A 63 6.02 -12.80 -2.14
N GLY A 64 6.27 -12.92 -0.83
CA GLY A 64 7.34 -12.22 -0.11
C GLY A 64 7.11 -10.72 0.06
N LEU A 65 5.94 -10.20 -0.33
CA LEU A 65 5.65 -8.76 -0.31
C LEU A 65 5.18 -8.30 1.09
N VAL A 66 5.65 -7.13 1.50
CA VAL A 66 5.44 -6.60 2.86
C VAL A 66 4.15 -5.76 2.98
N ARG A 67 3.89 -4.88 2.01
CA ARG A 67 2.77 -3.92 2.04
C ARG A 67 1.76 -4.09 0.89
N THR A 68 2.15 -4.82 -0.15
CA THR A 68 1.36 -4.98 -1.37
C THR A 68 1.09 -6.44 -1.69
N THR A 69 0.10 -6.68 -2.54
CA THR A 69 -0.21 -8.02 -3.06
C THR A 69 0.46 -8.28 -4.40
N ASP A 70 0.73 -7.24 -5.20
CA ASP A 70 1.25 -7.34 -6.58
C ASP A 70 2.06 -6.11 -7.01
N HIS A 71 2.83 -5.52 -6.09
CA HIS A 71 3.57 -4.25 -6.25
C HIS A 71 2.71 -2.99 -6.38
N ILE A 72 1.39 -3.12 -6.56
CA ILE A 72 0.48 -1.97 -6.74
C ILE A 72 -0.57 -1.96 -5.63
N HIS A 73 -1.34 -3.03 -5.48
CA HIS A 73 -2.47 -3.08 -4.56
C HIS A 73 -2.01 -3.37 -3.14
N GLN A 74 -2.60 -2.68 -2.17
CA GLN A 74 -2.24 -2.79 -0.75
C GLN A 74 -2.77 -4.08 -0.11
N ASN A 75 -2.03 -4.59 0.87
CA ASN A 75 -2.56 -5.55 1.84
C ASN A 75 -3.19 -4.84 3.04
N SER A 76 -3.59 -5.58 4.08
CA SER A 76 -4.28 -4.96 5.22
C SER A 76 -3.39 -3.95 5.95
N ARG A 77 -2.09 -4.25 6.07
CA ARG A 77 -1.11 -3.37 6.73
C ARG A 77 -0.81 -2.12 5.91
N GLY A 78 -0.69 -2.27 4.59
CA GLY A 78 -0.55 -1.14 3.67
C GLY A 78 -1.78 -0.22 3.71
N ALA A 79 -2.98 -0.80 3.72
CA ALA A 79 -4.24 -0.06 3.83
C ALA A 79 -4.40 0.62 5.19
N ALA A 80 -3.99 -0.02 6.29
CA ALA A 80 -4.00 0.59 7.62
C ALA A 80 -3.11 1.84 7.68
N LEU A 81 -1.92 1.80 7.09
CA LEU A 81 -1.04 2.97 7.02
C LEU A 81 -1.67 4.12 6.22
N ILE A 82 -2.40 3.81 5.14
CA ILE A 82 -3.18 4.82 4.39
C ILE A 82 -4.23 5.46 5.29
N ALA A 83 -5.01 4.64 6.00
CA ALA A 83 -6.02 5.13 6.92
C ALA A 83 -5.41 6.02 8.01
N GLU A 84 -4.32 5.58 8.65
CA GLU A 84 -3.62 6.37 9.67
C GLU A 84 -3.14 7.73 9.15
N VAL A 85 -2.59 7.77 7.94
CA VAL A 85 -2.10 9.02 7.33
C VAL A 85 -3.26 9.97 7.02
N ILE A 86 -4.38 9.44 6.53
CA ILE A 86 -5.61 10.22 6.30
C ILE A 86 -6.18 10.72 7.62
N ASP A 87 -6.32 9.85 8.61
CA ASP A 87 -6.88 10.18 9.93
C ASP A 87 -6.05 11.26 10.64
N ALA A 88 -4.73 11.20 10.54
CA ALA A 88 -3.83 12.21 11.10
C ALA A 88 -3.94 13.58 10.40
N TRP A 89 -4.41 13.60 9.14
CA TRP A 89 -4.61 14.83 8.38
C TRP A 89 -6.00 15.43 8.58
N LEU A 90 -7.02 14.59 8.78
CA LEU A 90 -8.38 15.05 8.98
C LEU A 90 -8.51 15.85 10.30
N PRO A 91 -9.22 16.98 10.30
CA PRO A 91 -9.48 17.72 11.53
C PRO A 91 -10.33 16.87 12.49
N THR A 92 -9.97 16.88 13.77
CA THR A 92 -10.85 16.34 14.82
C THR A 92 -12.18 17.09 14.77
N ARG A 93 -13.29 16.38 14.56
CA ARG A 93 -14.63 16.98 14.67
C ARG A 93 -14.78 17.53 16.08
N SER A 94 -14.99 18.84 16.20
CA SER A 94 -15.50 19.43 17.44
C SER A 94 -16.84 18.78 17.77
N ALA A 95 -16.99 18.32 19.01
CA ALA A 95 -18.21 17.73 19.54
C ALA A 95 -19.36 18.75 19.63
#